data_AF-T1BMD4-F1
#
_entry.id   AF-T1BMD4-F1
#
_cell.length_a   1.000
_cell.length_b   1.000
_cell.length_c   1.000
_cell.angle_alpha   90.00
_cell.angle_beta   90.00
_cell.angle_gamma   90.00
#
_symmetry.space_group_name_H-M   'P 1'
#
loop_
_entity.id
_entity.type
_entity.pdbx_description
1 polymer ?
#
loop_
_entity_poly.entity_id
_entity_poly.type
_entity_poly.pdbx_seq_one_letter_code
_entity_poly.pdbx_strand_id
1 'polypeptide(L)' 'RLLFMVFKQRFTTAVFLEFLKRLERQVDRPVFLIVDGHPVHRARGVQHGLAQPERTVKLFFLPGYSPELNPDEL' A
#
# COMPACT_ATOMS: atom_id res chain seq x y z
N ARG A 1 -2.14 -1.15 -17.56
CA ARG A 1 -3.16 -1.93 -16.84
C ARG A 1 -3.28 -1.34 -15.45
N LEU A 2 -4.50 -1.04 -15.00
CA LEU A 2 -4.75 -0.54 -13.65
C LEU A 2 -5.19 -1.71 -12.76
N LEU A 3 -4.74 -1.73 -11.50
CA LEU A 3 -5.07 -2.75 -10.51
C LEU A 3 -5.75 -2.07 -9.33
N PHE A 4 -6.98 -2.49 -9.03
CA PHE A 4 -7.78 -1.91 -7.97
C PHE A 4 -8.37 -2.98 -7.08
N MET A 5 -8.57 -2.65 -5.80
CA MET A 5 -9.36 -3.45 -4.88
C MET A 5 -10.50 -2.59 -4.32
N VAL A 6 -11.74 -2.98 -4.60
CA VAL A 6 -12.94 -2.33 -4.05
C VAL A 6 -13.35 -3.04 -2.77
N PHE A 7 -13.67 -2.28 -1.72
CA PHE A 7 -14.13 -2.80 -0.44
C PHE A 7 -15.20 -1.87 0.15
N LYS A 8 -16.15 -2.43 0.92
CA LYS A 8 -17.27 -1.67 1.53
C LYS A 8 -17.01 -1.25 2.98
N GLN A 9 -15.99 -1.82 3.60
CA GLN A 9 -15.64 -1.60 5.01
C GLN A 9 -14.72 -0.39 5.19
N ARG A 10 -14.43 -0.01 6.44
CA ARG A 10 -13.42 1.02 6.70
C ARG A 10 -12.05 0.57 6.19
N PHE A 11 -11.24 1.52 5.74
CA PHE A 11 -9.86 1.24 5.41
C PHE A 11 -9.06 0.99 6.70
N THR A 12 -8.61 -0.24 6.90
CA THR A 12 -7.87 -0.68 8.09
C THR A 12 -6.57 -1.39 7.68
N THR A 13 -5.68 -1.62 8.65
CA THR A 13 -4.45 -2.40 8.45
C THR A 13 -4.70 -3.77 7.83
N ALA A 14 -5.76 -4.48 8.23
CA ALA A 14 -6.09 -5.79 7.66
C ALA A 14 -6.50 -5.68 6.18
N VAL A 15 -7.28 -4.66 5.83
CA VAL A 15 -7.67 -4.40 4.43
C VAL A 15 -6.46 -4.07 3.58
N PHE A 16 -5.56 -3.23 4.09
CA PHE A 16 -4.37 -2.84 3.36
C PHE A 16 -3.41 -4.02 3.15
N LEU A 17 -3.20 -4.87 4.16
CA LEU A 17 -2.38 -6.08 4.02
C LEU A 17 -2.95 -7.08 2.99
N GLU A 18 -4.28 -7.22 2.94
CA GLU A 18 -4.94 -8.05 1.92
C GLU A 18 -4.78 -7.44 0.51
N PHE A 19 -4.87 -6.11 0.39
CA PHE A 19 -4.56 -5.42 -0.86
C PHE A 19 -3.13 -5.72 -1.34
N LEU A 20 -2.13 -5.54 -0.47
CA LEU A 20 -0.72 -5.81 -0.81
C LEU A 20 -0.52 -7.25 -1.27
N LYS A 21 -1.11 -8.21 -0.55
CA LYS A 21 -1.07 -9.64 -0.91
C LYS A 21 -1.67 -9.92 -2.29
N ARG A 22 -2.78 -9.26 -2.64
CA ARG A 22 -3.41 -9.40 -3.96
C ARG A 22 -2.58 -8.74 -5.06
N LEU A 23 -1.99 -7.59 -4.77
CA LEU A 23 -1.13 -6.85 -5.69
C LEU A 23 0.10 -7.68 -6.08
N GLU A 24 0.79 -8.27 -5.11
CA GLU A 24 1.95 -9.14 -5.36
C GLU A 24 1.61 -10.36 -6.22
N ARG A 25 0.41 -10.92 -6.09
CA ARG A 25 -0.05 -12.05 -6.94
C ARG A 25 -0.36 -11.65 -8.38
N GLN A 26 -0.59 -10.36 -8.64
CA GLN A 26 -0.93 -9.85 -9.96
C GLN A 26 0.29 -9.32 -10.71
N VAL A 27 1.44 -9.22 -10.04
CA VAL A 27 2.66 -8.60 -10.56
C VAL A 27 3.84 -9.54 -10.32
N ASP A 28 4.34 -10.18 -11.37
CA ASP A 28 5.44 -11.17 -11.30
C ASP A 28 6.84 -10.54 -11.09
N ARG A 29 6.90 -9.35 -10.50
CA ARG A 29 8.12 -8.58 -10.25
C ARG A 29 8.02 -7.79 -8.94
N PRO A 30 9.14 -7.44 -8.30
CA PRO A 30 9.11 -6.63 -7.09
C PRO A 30 8.33 -5.32 -7.27
N VAL A 31 7.50 -4.99 -6.29
CA VAL A 31 6.62 -3.82 -6.32
C VAL A 31 7.18 -2.74 -5.40
N PHE A 32 7.43 -1.55 -5.93
CA PHE A 32 7.74 -0.36 -5.15
C PHE A 32 6.46 0.47 -5.10
N LEU A 33 5.75 0.43 -3.98
CA LEU A 33 4.46 1.09 -3.82
C LEU A 33 4.65 2.42 -3.09
N ILE A 34 4.29 3.51 -3.75
CA ILE A 34 4.28 4.86 -3.18
C ILE A 34 2.91 5.07 -2.53
N VAL A 35 2.89 5.53 -1.28
CA VAL A 35 1.67 5.76 -0.48
C VAL A 35 1.70 7.14 0.16
N ASP A 36 0.52 7.67 0.46
CA ASP A 36 0.34 8.95 1.13
C ASP A 36 0.62 8.87 2.65
N GLY A 37 0.24 9.93 3.36
CA GLY A 37 0.37 10.03 4.81
C GLY A 37 -0.63 9.23 5.65
N HIS A 38 -1.53 8.43 5.06
CA HIS A 38 -2.64 7.82 5.79
C HIS A 38 -2.14 6.90 6.94
N PRO A 39 -2.67 7.03 8.18
CA PRO A 39 -2.14 6.33 9.36
C PRO A 39 -2.05 4.80 9.23
N VAL A 40 -2.96 4.20 8.45
CA VAL A 40 -2.95 2.76 8.15
C VAL A 40 -1.63 2.31 7.53
N HIS A 41 -1.05 3.07 6.60
CA HIS A 41 0.21 2.71 5.95
C HIS A 41 1.39 2.67 6.93
N ARG A 42 1.32 3.46 8.00
CA ARG A 42 2.35 3.55 9.05
C ARG A 42 2.10 2.64 10.25
N ALA A 43 0.99 1.88 10.25
CA ALA A 43 0.63 1.04 11.38
C ALA A 43 1.69 -0.06 11.59
N ARG A 44 2.02 -0.35 12.86
CA ARG A 44 2.99 -1.41 13.22
C ARG A 44 2.67 -2.76 12.57
N GLY A 45 1.38 -3.11 12.47
CA GLY A 45 0.94 -4.34 11.80
C GLY A 45 1.31 -4.39 10.31
N VAL A 46 1.33 -3.24 9.62
CA VAL A 46 1.82 -3.16 8.24
C VAL A 46 3.32 -3.40 8.19
N GLN A 47 4.09 -2.75 9.07
CA GLN A 47 5.54 -2.93 9.13
C GLN A 47 5.93 -4.38 9.40
N HIS A 48 5.27 -5.03 10.37
CA HIS A 48 5.48 -6.45 10.64
C HIS A 48 5.09 -7.33 9.45
N GLY A 49 3.97 -7.01 8.77
CA GLY A 49 3.55 -7.75 7.58
C GLY A 49 4.56 -7.66 6.44
N LEU A 50 5.15 -6.49 6.20
CA LEU A 50 6.17 -6.26 5.17
C LEU A 50 7.52 -6.88 5.48
N ALA A 51 7.82 -7.14 6.75
CA ALA A 51 9.07 -7.79 7.17
C ALA A 51 9.08 -9.31 6.92
N GLN A 52 7.95 -9.89 6.48
CA GLN A 52 7.87 -11.32 6.19
C GLN A 52 8.69 -11.68 4.93
N PRO A 53 9.45 -12.80 4.93
CA PRO A 53 10.37 -13.17 3.84
C PRO A 53 9.70 -13.32 2.47
N GLU A 54 8.42 -13.71 2.43
CA GLU A 54 7.64 -13.89 1.22
C GLU A 54 7.20 -12.58 0.55
N ARG A 55 7.42 -11.44 1.22
CA ARG A 55 7.03 -10.13 0.71
C ARG A 55 8.09 -9.56 -0.23
N THR A 56 7.61 -9.16 -1.40
CA THR A 56 8.39 -8.51 -2.46
C THR A 56 7.97 -7.06 -2.65
N VAL A 57 6.85 -6.65 -2.06
CA VAL A 57 6.40 -5.25 -2.03
C VAL A 57 7.19 -4.42 -1.01
N LYS A 58 7.64 -3.25 -1.43
CA LYS A 58 8.31 -2.24 -0.61
C LYS A 58 7.49 -0.96 -0.60
N LEU A 59 7.24 -0.39 0.58
CA LEU A 59 6.51 0.87 0.71
C LEU A 59 7.46 2.07 0.73
N PHE A 60 7.05 3.12 0.03
CA PHE A 60 7.66 4.44 0.04
C PHE A 60 6.58 5.46 0.38
N PHE A 61 6.90 6.42 1.24
CA PHE A 61 5.95 7.43 1.65
C PHE A 61 6.20 8.72 0.89
N LEU A 62 5.13 9.36 0.43
CA LEU A 62 5.21 10.75 -0.02
C LEU A 62 5.65 11.66 1.15
N PRO A 63 6.31 12.80 0.85
CA PRO A 63 6.52 13.86 1.83
C PRO A 63 5.17 14.29 2.44
N GLY A 64 5.18 14.72 3.71
CA GLY A 64 3.97 15.24 4.34
C GLY A 64 3.49 16.52 3.64
N TYR A 65 2.19 16.60 3.33
CA TYR A 65 1.53 17.72 2.66
C TYR A 65 2.16 18.12 1.31
N SER A 66 2.26 17.14 0.40
CA SER A 66 2.50 17.39 -1.04
C SER A 66 1.36 16.81 -1.90
N PRO A 67 0.12 17.31 -1.76
CA PRO A 67 -1.03 16.83 -2.55
C PRO A 67 -0.78 16.93 -4.06
N GLU A 68 -0.02 17.93 -4.50
CA GLU A 68 0.40 18.12 -5.89
C GLU A 68 1.25 16.97 -6.46
N LEU A 69 1.83 16.13 -5.60
CA LEU A 69 2.61 14.95 -6.00
C LEU A 69 1.76 13.68 -6.03
N ASN A 70 0.53 13.70 -5.52
CA ASN A 70 -0.40 12.60 -5.58
C ASN A 70 -1.31 12.76 -6.81
N PRO A 71 -1.12 11.97 -7.88
CA PRO A 71 -1.93 12.11 -9.10
C PRO A 71 -3.41 11.77 -8.88
N ASP A 72 -3.79 11.11 -7.77
CA ASP A 72 -5.18 10.88 -7.39
C ASP A 72 -5.85 12.08 -6.69
N GLU A 73 -5.09 13.14 -6.34
CA GLU A 73 -5.60 14.37 -5.69
C GLU A 73 -5.72 15.58 -6.63
N LEU A 74 -5.39 15.41 -7.92
CA LEU A 74 -5.52 16.44 -8.98
C LEU A 74 -6.77 16.24 -9.84
#